data_AF-A0A538SQV4-F1
#
_entry.id   AF-A0A538SQV4-F1
#
_cell.length_a   1.000
_cell.length_b   1.000
_cell.length_c   1.000
_cell.angle_alpha   90.00
_cell.angle_beta   90.00
_cell.angle_gamma   90.00
#
_symmetry.space_group_name_H-M   'P 1'
#
loop_
_entity.id
_entity.type
_entity.pdbx_description
1 polymer ?
#
loop_
_entity_poly.entity_id
_entity_poly.type
_entity_poly.pdbx_seq_one_letter_code
_entity_poly.pdbx_strand_id
1 'polypeptide(L)'
;MPLVFIAPALAKGTASTFVIPAAVQPTYEIEYPIRLLLRDHYSGSTVLVGELGAPSYLGDIRCVDLFGLGSVEISRLMLEGRMNASTVAALPSVRAATVAVVPDTLKRFLGPDWIEVGSWTVIPYGQERLRWHETFFGHGETAADSLRVRFRRFSGGLSPNVEVTTAASTPRDATPGTPDMKQQAALSAAKSATRRAPRGALARAKGRSGRL
;
A
#
# COMPACT_ATOMS: atom_id res chain seq x y z
N MET A 1 20.55 -4.93 54.28
CA MET A 1 20.03 -3.91 53.33
C MET A 1 20.61 -3.96 51.89
N PRO A 2 21.03 -5.10 51.29
CA PRO A 2 21.35 -5.14 49.84
C PRO A 2 20.17 -5.57 48.94
N LEU A 3 19.19 -6.30 49.48
CA LEU A 3 18.07 -6.87 48.70
C LEU A 3 17.17 -5.82 48.04
N VAL A 4 16.98 -4.66 48.68
CA VAL A 4 16.18 -3.55 48.14
C VAL A 4 16.83 -2.95 46.89
N PHE A 5 18.16 -2.98 46.79
CA PHE A 5 18.89 -2.47 45.62
C PHE A 5 18.93 -3.47 44.46
N ILE A 6 18.79 -4.76 44.73
CA ILE A 6 18.80 -5.82 43.70
C ILE A 6 17.40 -6.05 43.12
N ALA A 7 16.33 -5.80 43.90
CA ALA A 7 14.96 -6.06 43.48
C ALA A 7 14.57 -5.40 42.14
N PRO A 8 14.91 -4.12 41.85
CA PRO A 8 14.61 -3.52 40.53
C PRO A 8 15.37 -4.18 39.38
N ALA A 9 16.62 -4.61 39.61
CA ALA A 9 17.43 -5.28 38.60
C ALA A 9 16.89 -6.69 38.31
N LEU A 10 16.49 -7.43 39.34
CA LEU A 10 15.88 -8.75 39.19
C LEU A 10 14.53 -8.66 38.47
N ALA A 11 13.68 -7.70 38.85
CA ALA A 11 12.39 -7.46 38.20
C ALA A 11 12.53 -7.04 36.72
N LYS A 12 13.50 -6.17 36.41
CA LYS A 12 13.81 -5.82 35.01
C LYS A 12 14.37 -7.01 34.24
N GLY A 13 15.29 -7.77 34.83
CA GLY A 13 15.91 -8.93 34.18
C GLY A 13 14.90 -10.02 33.82
N THR A 14 13.99 -10.35 34.75
CA THR A 14 12.91 -11.31 34.47
C THR A 14 11.96 -10.76 33.41
N ALA A 15 11.51 -9.52 33.51
CA ALA A 15 10.66 -8.89 32.51
C ALA A 15 11.30 -8.90 31.11
N SER A 16 12.57 -8.49 31.01
CA SER A 16 13.32 -8.47 29.75
C SER A 16 13.48 -9.87 29.14
N THR A 17 13.63 -10.92 29.95
CA THR A 17 13.74 -12.30 29.47
C THR A 17 12.49 -12.73 28.69
N PHE A 18 11.31 -12.22 29.04
CA PHE A 18 10.06 -12.53 28.33
C PHE A 18 9.73 -11.48 27.25
N VAL A 19 10.03 -10.21 27.50
CA VAL A 19 9.70 -9.11 26.57
C VAL A 19 10.61 -9.11 25.35
N ILE A 20 11.91 -9.37 25.50
CA ILE A 20 12.86 -9.30 24.40
C ILE A 20 12.53 -10.34 23.32
N PRO A 21 12.33 -11.64 23.62
CA PRO A 21 11.95 -12.63 22.61
C PRO A 21 10.67 -12.24 21.86
N ALA A 22 9.67 -11.72 22.56
CA ALA A 22 8.43 -11.23 21.96
C ALA A 22 8.65 -10.01 21.05
N ALA A 23 9.54 -9.09 21.45
CA ALA A 23 9.84 -7.89 20.68
C ALA A 23 10.70 -8.17 19.43
N VAL A 24 11.56 -9.19 19.44
CA VAL A 24 12.42 -9.53 18.28
C VAL A 24 11.78 -10.53 17.32
N GLN A 25 10.74 -11.24 17.76
CA GLN A 25 10.02 -12.21 16.92
C GLN A 25 9.51 -11.59 15.60
N PRO A 26 8.89 -10.39 15.58
CA PRO A 26 8.44 -9.76 14.35
C PRO A 26 9.56 -9.52 13.32
N THR A 27 10.77 -9.16 13.77
CA THR A 27 11.92 -8.99 12.88
C THR A 27 12.28 -10.31 12.17
N TYR A 28 12.18 -11.43 12.86
CA TYR A 28 12.43 -12.75 12.25
C TYR A 28 11.26 -13.22 11.38
N GLU A 29 10.01 -12.96 11.77
CA GLU A 29 8.84 -13.48 11.08
C GLU A 29 8.35 -12.59 9.93
N ILE A 30 8.65 -11.29 9.92
CA ILE A 30 8.26 -10.35 8.85
C ILE A 30 9.48 -9.76 8.14
N GLU A 31 10.37 -9.05 8.84
CA GLU A 31 11.46 -8.32 8.17
C GLU A 31 12.44 -9.26 7.47
N TYR A 32 12.71 -10.43 8.05
CA TYR A 32 13.52 -11.45 7.37
C TYR A 32 12.85 -11.93 6.08
N PRO A 33 11.63 -12.47 6.07
CA PRO A 33 10.96 -12.81 4.82
C PRO A 33 10.90 -11.68 3.80
N ILE A 34 10.67 -10.43 4.23
CA ILE A 34 10.69 -9.26 3.33
C ILE A 34 12.06 -9.15 2.66
N ARG A 35 13.15 -9.23 3.43
CA ARG A 35 14.51 -9.09 2.87
C ARG A 35 14.85 -10.20 1.89
N LEU A 36 14.37 -11.43 2.12
CA LEU A 36 14.56 -12.54 1.19
C LEU A 36 13.79 -12.30 -0.11
N LEU A 37 12.53 -11.85 -0.02
CA LEU A 37 11.73 -11.49 -1.19
C LEU A 37 12.41 -10.38 -2.00
N LEU A 38 12.94 -9.35 -1.33
CA LEU A 38 13.63 -8.24 -2.00
C LEU A 38 14.96 -8.69 -2.63
N ARG A 39 15.76 -9.48 -1.91
CA ARG A 39 17.02 -10.03 -2.44
C ARG A 39 16.78 -10.90 -3.68
N ASP A 40 15.83 -11.82 -3.62
CA ASP A 40 15.64 -12.84 -4.66
C ASP A 40 14.97 -12.29 -5.93
N HIS A 41 14.32 -11.12 -5.84
CA HIS A 41 13.49 -10.60 -6.93
C HIS A 41 13.74 -9.15 -7.34
N TYR A 42 14.43 -8.37 -6.51
CA TYR A 42 14.62 -6.94 -6.70
C TYR A 42 16.08 -6.50 -6.55
N SER A 43 17.04 -7.44 -6.60
CA SER A 43 18.48 -7.12 -6.68
C SER A 43 18.75 -6.10 -7.80
N GLY A 44 19.58 -5.10 -7.51
CA GLY A 44 19.89 -3.96 -8.37
C GLY A 44 18.79 -2.90 -8.49
N SER A 45 17.59 -3.16 -7.96
CA SER A 45 16.44 -2.24 -8.04
C SER A 45 16.44 -1.23 -6.90
N THR A 46 15.73 -0.11 -7.11
CA THR A 46 15.41 0.83 -6.05
C THR A 46 14.09 0.43 -5.38
N VAL A 47 14.08 0.41 -4.05
CA VAL A 47 12.92 0.01 -3.23
C VAL A 47 12.69 1.06 -2.15
N LEU A 48 11.44 1.50 -2.00
CA LEU A 48 11.04 2.32 -0.86
C LEU A 48 10.83 1.41 0.35
N VAL A 49 11.44 1.76 1.48
CA VAL A 49 11.31 0.98 2.71
C VAL A 49 10.90 1.88 3.86
N GLY A 50 10.07 1.34 4.75
CA GLY A 50 9.89 1.90 6.08
C GLY A 50 11.11 1.60 6.92
N GLU A 51 11.44 0.33 7.10
CA GLU A 51 12.60 -0.08 7.89
C GLU A 51 13.85 -0.28 7.03
N LEU A 52 14.92 0.46 7.34
CA LEU A 52 16.21 0.33 6.66
C LEU A 52 16.92 -0.99 6.98
N GLY A 53 16.76 -1.48 8.22
CA GLY A 53 17.61 -2.49 8.87
C GLY A 53 17.90 -3.72 8.01
N ALA A 54 17.09 -4.77 8.16
CA ALA A 54 17.33 -6.03 7.48
C ALA A 54 17.35 -5.93 5.93
N PRO A 55 16.53 -5.07 5.27
CA PRO A 55 16.56 -4.89 3.82
C PRO A 55 17.90 -4.38 3.28
N SER A 56 18.54 -3.40 3.94
CA SER A 56 19.84 -2.87 3.52
C SER A 56 21.02 -3.80 3.80
N TYR A 57 20.88 -4.73 4.75
CA TYR A 57 21.95 -5.64 5.14
C TYR A 57 22.11 -6.86 4.21
N LEU A 58 21.02 -7.37 3.64
CA LEU A 58 21.02 -8.65 2.90
C LEU A 58 20.64 -8.55 1.43
N GLY A 59 20.14 -7.39 0.98
CA GLY A 59 19.85 -7.14 -0.42
C GLY A 59 20.94 -6.30 -1.06
N ASP A 60 21.34 -6.66 -2.28
CA ASP A 60 21.97 -5.71 -3.19
C ASP A 60 20.87 -4.83 -3.79
N ILE A 61 20.23 -4.00 -2.97
CA ILE A 61 19.13 -3.10 -3.35
C ILE A 61 19.46 -1.67 -2.96
N ARG A 62 18.91 -0.71 -3.71
CA ARG A 62 18.99 0.70 -3.34
C ARG A 62 17.78 1.05 -2.50
N CYS A 63 17.95 1.14 -1.18
CA CYS A 63 16.88 1.53 -0.27
C CYS A 63 16.67 3.05 -0.29
N VAL A 64 15.42 3.47 -0.44
CA VAL A 64 14.98 4.82 -0.10
C VAL A 64 14.13 4.73 1.17
N ASP A 65 14.69 5.24 2.27
CA ASP A 65 14.12 5.14 3.61
C ASP A 65 13.15 6.30 3.88
N LEU A 66 11.88 5.95 4.03
CA LEU A 66 10.82 6.91 4.28
C LEU A 66 10.73 7.37 5.75
N PHE A 67 11.42 6.72 6.70
CA PHE A 67 11.62 7.30 8.04
C PHE A 67 12.73 8.36 8.05
N GLY A 68 13.56 8.41 7.01
CA GLY A 68 14.58 9.44 6.85
C GLY A 68 15.83 9.26 7.71
N LEU A 69 16.11 8.04 8.19
CA LEU A 69 17.35 7.71 8.89
C LEU A 69 18.50 7.44 7.89
N GLY A 70 18.20 6.82 6.75
CA GLY A 70 19.18 6.43 5.72
C GLY A 70 19.08 7.19 4.39
N SER A 71 18.13 8.12 4.24
CA SER A 71 17.94 8.87 2.98
C SER A 71 17.92 10.38 3.22
N VAL A 72 19.03 11.04 2.88
CA VAL A 72 19.26 12.48 3.15
C VAL A 72 18.18 13.37 2.52
N GLU A 73 17.69 13.02 1.33
CA GLU A 73 16.62 13.77 0.68
C GLU A 73 15.32 13.72 1.47
N ILE A 74 14.99 12.57 2.06
CA ILE A 74 13.83 12.40 2.94
C ILE A 74 14.05 13.19 4.23
N SER A 75 15.22 13.06 4.87
CA SER A 75 15.54 13.80 6.10
C SER A 75 15.43 15.31 5.87
N ARG A 76 15.90 15.81 4.72
CA ARG A 76 15.80 17.24 4.35
C ARG A 76 14.34 17.67 4.20
N LEU A 77 13.50 16.90 3.51
CA LEU A 77 12.07 17.20 3.41
C LEU A 77 11.38 17.22 4.78
N MET A 78 11.77 16.34 5.69
CA MET A 78 11.25 16.32 7.07
C MET A 78 11.67 17.58 7.85
N LEU A 79 12.95 17.94 7.82
CA LEU A 79 13.48 19.12 8.49
C LEU A 79 12.86 20.43 7.97
N GLU A 80 12.57 20.49 6.68
CA GLU A 80 11.92 21.64 6.05
C GLU A 80 10.39 21.65 6.25
N GLY A 81 9.80 20.64 6.88
CA GLY A 81 8.34 20.51 7.04
C GLY A 81 7.60 20.31 5.71
N ARG A 82 8.30 19.80 4.69
CA ARG A 82 7.80 19.65 3.31
C ARG A 82 7.52 18.20 2.92
N MET A 83 7.72 17.23 3.81
CA MET A 83 7.49 15.82 3.51
C MET A 83 6.00 15.54 3.31
N ASN A 84 5.60 15.22 2.08
CA ASN A 84 4.27 14.77 1.69
C ASN A 84 4.36 13.93 0.40
N ALA A 85 3.26 13.31 -0.03
CA ALA A 85 3.27 12.43 -1.20
C ALA A 85 3.80 13.10 -2.49
N SER A 86 3.51 14.38 -2.73
CA SER A 86 3.93 15.06 -3.96
C SER A 86 5.42 15.41 -3.94
N THR A 87 5.95 15.85 -2.80
CA THR A 87 7.38 16.16 -2.66
C THR A 87 8.24 14.90 -2.64
N VAL A 88 7.75 13.81 -2.04
CA VAL A 88 8.40 12.50 -2.05
C VAL A 88 8.42 11.94 -3.48
N ALA A 89 7.30 11.95 -4.20
CA ALA A 89 7.23 11.49 -5.59
C ALA A 89 8.11 12.32 -6.56
N ALA A 90 8.46 13.55 -6.19
CA ALA A 90 9.35 14.38 -6.99
C ALA A 90 10.83 13.98 -6.87
N LEU A 91 11.22 13.21 -5.84
CA LEU A 91 12.61 12.80 -5.62
C LEU A 91 13.07 11.83 -6.73
N PRO A 92 14.24 12.06 -7.35
CA PRO A 92 14.76 11.17 -8.40
C PRO A 92 14.90 9.71 -7.95
N SER A 93 15.33 9.49 -6.71
CA SER A 93 15.48 8.16 -6.11
C SER A 93 14.14 7.43 -5.99
N VAL A 94 13.08 8.14 -5.61
CA VAL A 94 11.71 7.62 -5.51
C VAL A 94 11.15 7.27 -6.89
N ARG A 95 11.41 8.10 -7.91
CA ARG A 95 10.95 7.84 -9.29
C ARG A 95 11.57 6.58 -9.90
N ALA A 96 12.75 6.19 -9.44
CA ALA A 96 13.41 4.96 -9.85
C ALA A 96 12.89 3.71 -9.11
N ALA A 97 12.07 3.88 -8.07
CA ALA A 97 11.56 2.78 -7.27
C ALA A 97 10.39 2.07 -7.98
N THR A 98 10.39 0.74 -7.93
CA THR A 98 9.30 -0.08 -8.49
C THR A 98 8.44 -0.75 -7.42
N VAL A 99 8.97 -0.87 -6.21
CA VAL A 99 8.31 -1.51 -5.06
C VAL A 99 8.49 -0.64 -3.82
N ALA A 100 7.46 -0.62 -2.98
CA ALA A 100 7.52 -0.10 -1.63
C ALA A 100 7.08 -1.17 -0.62
N VAL A 101 7.77 -1.24 0.51
CA VAL A 101 7.35 -2.04 1.67
C VAL A 101 7.39 -1.13 2.88
N VAL A 102 6.22 -0.74 3.37
CA VAL A 102 6.10 0.32 4.38
C VAL A 102 5.00 0.02 5.40
N PRO A 103 5.15 0.49 6.65
CA PRO A 103 4.08 0.44 7.63
C PRO A 103 2.98 1.46 7.29
N ASP A 104 1.80 1.28 7.89
CA ASP A 104 0.62 2.13 7.66
C ASP A 104 0.90 3.63 7.84
N THR A 105 1.77 3.96 8.79
CA THR A 105 2.13 5.34 9.12
C THR A 105 2.84 6.05 7.96
N LEU A 106 3.47 5.33 7.04
CA LEU A 106 4.22 5.91 5.92
C LEU A 106 3.47 5.84 4.59
N LYS A 107 2.34 5.11 4.51
CA LYS A 107 1.49 5.03 3.31
C LYS A 107 1.09 6.39 2.75
N ARG A 108 0.84 7.37 3.64
CA ARG A 108 0.48 8.75 3.28
C ARG A 108 1.53 9.49 2.43
N PHE A 109 2.75 8.97 2.34
CA PHE A 109 3.83 9.54 1.54
C PHE A 109 3.99 8.87 0.18
N LEU A 110 3.20 7.83 -0.09
CA LEU A 110 3.11 7.21 -1.41
C LEU A 110 2.07 7.97 -2.26
N GLY A 111 2.44 8.31 -3.50
CA GLY A 111 1.53 8.90 -4.48
C GLY A 111 0.47 7.91 -4.99
N PRO A 112 -0.50 8.38 -5.78
CA PRO A 112 -1.61 7.56 -6.29
C PRO A 112 -1.18 6.42 -7.21
N ASP A 113 0.01 6.50 -7.81
CA ASP A 113 0.55 5.46 -8.70
C ASP A 113 1.06 4.23 -7.93
N TRP A 114 1.11 4.28 -6.60
CA TRP A 114 1.48 3.14 -5.77
C TRP A 114 0.26 2.28 -5.47
N ILE A 115 0.23 1.08 -6.05
CA ILE A 115 -0.90 0.17 -5.94
C ILE A 115 -0.61 -0.87 -4.87
N GLU A 116 -1.48 -0.94 -3.87
CA GLU A 116 -1.39 -1.94 -2.81
C GLU A 116 -1.53 -3.36 -3.39
N VAL A 117 -0.62 -4.24 -2.98
CA VAL A 117 -0.61 -5.66 -3.36
C VAL A 117 -1.12 -6.53 -2.21
N GLY A 118 -0.80 -6.15 -0.99
CA GLY A 118 -1.17 -6.88 0.22
C GLY A 118 -0.29 -6.48 1.39
N SER A 119 -0.49 -7.14 2.51
CA SER A 119 0.22 -6.86 3.75
C SER A 119 0.49 -8.11 4.54
N TRP A 120 1.53 -8.06 5.37
CA TRP A 120 1.88 -9.06 6.35
C TRP A 120 1.74 -8.46 7.74
N THR A 121 1.12 -9.21 8.64
CA THR A 121 0.91 -8.79 10.04
C THR A 121 1.34 -9.91 10.98
N VAL A 122 2.00 -9.56 12.08
CA VAL A 122 2.31 -10.51 13.15
C VAL A 122 2.00 -9.86 14.49
N ILE A 123 1.43 -10.66 15.39
CA ILE A 123 1.11 -10.28 16.76
C ILE A 123 1.88 -11.23 17.67
N PRO A 124 3.11 -10.88 18.09
CA PRO A 124 3.98 -11.82 18.80
C PRO A 124 3.38 -12.18 20.16
N TYR A 125 3.21 -13.48 20.42
CA TYR A 125 2.59 -14.01 21.64
C TYR A 125 1.23 -13.37 22.01
N GLY A 126 0.44 -12.96 21.01
CA GLY A 126 -0.84 -12.29 21.24
C GLY A 126 -0.72 -10.89 21.88
N GLN A 127 0.48 -10.31 21.92
CA GLN A 127 0.72 -8.98 22.45
C GLN A 127 0.39 -7.92 21.39
N GLU A 128 -0.87 -7.50 21.34
CA GLU A 128 -1.37 -6.48 20.39
C GLU A 128 -0.55 -5.20 20.33
N ARG A 129 0.02 -4.76 21.46
CA ARG A 129 0.89 -3.58 21.51
C ARG A 129 2.17 -3.73 20.68
N LEU A 130 2.58 -4.97 20.40
CA LEU A 130 3.75 -5.31 19.60
C LEU A 130 3.37 -5.76 18.19
N ARG A 131 2.13 -5.51 17.77
CA ARG A 131 1.66 -5.77 16.40
C ARG A 131 2.62 -5.09 15.42
N TRP A 132 3.12 -5.88 14.49
CA TRP A 132 3.93 -5.41 13.38
C TRP A 132 3.17 -5.61 12.07
N HIS A 133 3.13 -4.58 11.24
CA HIS A 133 2.34 -4.57 10.01
C HIS A 133 3.11 -3.88 8.89
N GLU A 134 3.34 -4.60 7.80
CA GLU A 134 4.03 -4.10 6.61
C GLU A 134 3.14 -4.28 5.40
N THR A 135 3.02 -3.24 4.59
CA THR A 135 2.24 -3.26 3.36
C THR A 135 3.12 -3.09 2.14
N PHE A 136 2.81 -3.90 1.12
CA PHE A 136 3.55 -4.00 -0.13
C PHE A 136 2.82 -3.24 -1.23
N PHE A 137 3.56 -2.41 -1.96
CA PHE A 137 3.05 -1.65 -3.08
C PHE A 137 3.92 -1.84 -4.32
N GLY A 138 3.30 -1.91 -5.49
CA GLY A 138 4.00 -1.78 -6.77
C GLY A 138 3.75 -0.40 -7.38
N HIS A 139 4.78 0.19 -8.00
CA HIS A 139 4.64 1.46 -8.72
C HIS A 139 4.08 1.23 -10.13
N GLY A 140 2.81 1.60 -10.32
CA GLY A 140 2.04 1.33 -11.52
C GLY A 140 1.61 -0.14 -11.65
N GLU A 141 0.70 -0.39 -12.60
CA GLU A 141 0.03 -1.69 -12.72
C GLU A 141 1.01 -2.83 -13.01
N THR A 142 1.99 -2.60 -13.89
CA THR A 142 2.98 -3.63 -14.26
C THR A 142 3.80 -4.08 -13.05
N ALA A 143 4.31 -3.16 -12.22
CA ALA A 143 5.08 -3.52 -11.05
C ALA A 143 4.19 -4.17 -9.99
N ALA A 144 2.96 -3.67 -9.80
CA ALA A 144 1.99 -4.24 -8.88
C ALA A 144 1.63 -5.68 -9.25
N ASP A 145 1.34 -5.98 -10.52
CA ASP A 145 1.08 -7.34 -10.99
C ASP A 145 2.26 -8.28 -10.79
N SER A 146 3.46 -7.79 -11.14
CA SER A 146 4.70 -8.51 -10.93
C SER A 146 4.90 -8.85 -9.44
N LEU A 147 4.62 -7.89 -8.56
CA LEU A 147 4.72 -8.06 -7.13
C LEU A 147 3.61 -8.98 -6.58
N ARG A 148 2.36 -8.91 -7.06
CA ARG A 148 1.26 -9.83 -6.65
C ARG A 148 1.62 -11.30 -6.83
N VAL A 149 2.27 -11.64 -7.94
CA VAL A 149 2.70 -13.02 -8.21
C VAL A 149 3.77 -13.45 -7.21
N ARG A 150 4.79 -12.62 -6.97
CA ARG A 150 5.88 -12.90 -6.03
C ARG A 150 5.39 -12.93 -4.58
N PHE A 151 4.57 -11.96 -4.20
CA PHE A 151 3.95 -11.84 -2.89
C PHE A 151 3.17 -13.10 -2.54
N ARG A 152 2.27 -13.57 -3.42
CA ARG A 152 1.50 -14.81 -3.18
C ARG A 152 2.40 -16.03 -3.04
N ARG A 153 3.39 -16.17 -3.93
CA ARG A 153 4.34 -17.30 -3.89
C ARG A 153 5.15 -17.30 -2.58
N PHE A 154 5.68 -16.15 -2.19
CA PHE A 154 6.52 -16.00 -1.02
C PHE A 154 5.71 -16.15 0.28
N SER A 155 4.50 -15.61 0.30
CA SER A 155 3.57 -15.68 1.44
C SER A 155 3.22 -17.11 1.83
N GLY A 156 3.23 -18.04 0.87
CA GLY A 156 2.97 -19.46 1.15
C GLY A 156 4.03 -20.17 2.00
N GLY A 157 5.19 -19.55 2.23
CA GLY A 157 6.28 -20.09 3.05
C GLY A 157 6.49 -19.37 4.38
N LEU A 158 5.61 -18.45 4.77
CA LEU A 158 5.75 -17.68 6.01
C LEU A 158 5.43 -18.51 7.25
N SER A 159 5.90 -18.04 8.41
CA SER A 159 5.50 -18.58 9.71
C SER A 159 3.97 -18.55 9.84
N PRO A 160 3.33 -19.56 10.46
CA PRO A 160 1.89 -19.55 10.69
C PRO A 160 1.42 -18.39 11.58
N ASN A 161 2.33 -17.71 12.28
CA ASN A 161 2.02 -16.51 13.06
C ASN A 161 1.87 -15.24 12.22
N VAL A 162 2.19 -15.31 10.92
CA VAL A 162 2.07 -14.18 10.01
C VAL A 162 0.74 -14.25 9.28
N GLU A 163 -0.12 -13.28 9.57
CA GLU A 163 -1.36 -13.06 8.86
C GLU A 163 -1.07 -12.34 7.54
N VAL A 164 -1.53 -12.93 6.44
CA VAL A 164 -1.34 -12.41 5.09
C VAL A 164 -2.68 -11.88 4.58
N THR A 165 -2.72 -10.60 4.24
CA THR A 165 -3.87 -9.99 3.56
C THR A 165 -3.47 -9.67 2.12
N THR A 166 -4.29 -10.08 1.15
CA THR A 166 -4.12 -9.67 -0.26
C THR A 166 -5.06 -8.52 -0.57
N ALA A 167 -4.56 -7.47 -1.23
CA ALA A 167 -5.43 -6.42 -1.73
C ALA A 167 -6.37 -6.98 -2.80
N ALA A 168 -7.61 -6.48 -2.85
CA ALA A 168 -8.53 -6.82 -3.92
C ALA A 168 -7.92 -6.36 -5.25
N SER A 169 -7.69 -7.29 -6.18
CA SER A 169 -7.29 -6.91 -7.53
C SER A 169 -8.43 -6.13 -8.17
N THR A 170 -8.20 -4.87 -8.53
CA THR A 170 -9.09 -4.16 -9.45
C THR A 170 -9.19 -5.03 -10.71
N PRO A 171 -10.39 -5.46 -11.14
CA PRO A 171 -10.51 -6.34 -12.29
C PRO A 171 -9.86 -5.68 -13.52
N ARG A 172 -8.80 -6.29 -14.06
CA ARG A 172 -8.31 -5.98 -15.41
C ARG A 172 -9.46 -6.25 -16.36
N ASP A 173 -9.88 -5.22 -17.09
CA ASP A 173 -10.84 -5.31 -18.18
C ASP A 173 -12.03 -6.25 -17.89
N ALA A 174 -13.12 -5.66 -17.41
CA ALA A 174 -14.36 -5.97 -18.11
C ALA A 174 -14.11 -5.66 -19.58
N THR A 175 -13.65 -6.67 -20.34
CA THR A 175 -13.90 -6.72 -21.77
C THR A 175 -15.36 -6.31 -21.89
N PRO A 176 -15.73 -5.32 -22.71
CA PRO A 176 -17.14 -5.09 -22.98
C PRO A 176 -17.64 -6.41 -23.54
N GLY A 177 -18.26 -7.23 -22.66
CA GLY A 177 -18.92 -8.44 -23.06
C GLY A 177 -19.83 -8.00 -24.17
N THR A 178 -19.68 -8.62 -25.33
CA THR A 178 -20.55 -8.42 -26.48
C THR A 178 -21.96 -8.23 -25.93
N PRO A 179 -22.60 -7.06 -26.13
CA PRO A 179 -23.85 -6.77 -25.46
C PRO A 179 -24.80 -7.93 -25.74
N ASP A 180 -25.34 -8.52 -24.67
CA ASP A 180 -26.35 -9.57 -24.80
C ASP A 180 -27.38 -9.08 -25.82
N MET A 181 -27.59 -9.85 -26.89
CA MET A 181 -28.45 -9.49 -28.02
C MET A 181 -29.88 -9.18 -27.55
N LYS A 182 -30.26 -9.64 -26.34
CA LYS A 182 -31.51 -9.28 -25.66
C LYS A 182 -31.53 -7.85 -25.09
N GLN A 183 -30.41 -7.30 -24.63
CA GLN A 183 -30.32 -5.92 -24.14
C GLN A 183 -30.34 -4.90 -25.29
N GLN A 184 -29.75 -5.22 -26.46
CA GLN A 184 -29.85 -4.35 -27.63
C GLN A 184 -31.26 -4.30 -28.23
N ALA A 185 -32.01 -5.41 -28.19
CA ALA A 185 -33.40 -5.43 -28.62
C ALA A 185 -34.32 -4.59 -27.70
N ALA A 186 -34.07 -4.62 -26.38
CA ALA A 186 -34.83 -3.80 -25.42
C ALA A 186 -34.55 -2.29 -25.59
N LEU A 187 -33.29 -1.90 -25.87
CA LEU A 187 -32.90 -0.51 -26.10
C LEU A 187 -33.38 0.03 -27.46
N SER A 188 -33.50 -0.81 -28.50
CA SER A 188 -34.05 -0.38 -29.80
C SER A 188 -35.58 -0.26 -29.76
N ALA A 189 -36.27 -1.15 -29.02
CA ALA A 189 -37.71 -1.07 -28.79
C ALA A 189 -38.10 0.19 -27.99
N ALA A 190 -37.31 0.54 -26.97
CA ALA A 190 -37.52 1.77 -26.20
C ALA A 190 -37.35 3.04 -27.06
N LYS A 191 -36.35 3.09 -27.95
CA LYS A 191 -36.14 4.24 -28.87
C LYS A 191 -37.20 4.37 -29.96
N SER A 192 -37.80 3.25 -30.41
CA SER A 192 -38.91 3.29 -31.37
C SER A 192 -40.23 3.72 -30.73
N ALA A 193 -40.46 3.42 -29.45
CA ALA A 193 -41.66 3.86 -28.73
C ALA A 193 -41.69 5.38 -28.49
N THR A 194 -40.54 6.03 -28.28
CA THR A 194 -40.46 7.49 -28.05
C THR A 194 -40.62 8.32 -29.33
N ARG A 195 -40.54 7.72 -30.53
CA ARG A 195 -40.67 8.44 -31.82
C ARG A 195 -42.10 8.57 -32.33
N ARG A 196 -43.11 8.09 -31.59
CA ARG A 196 -44.52 8.10 -32.02
C ARG A 196 -45.42 8.85 -31.02
N ALA A 197 -45.11 10.12 -30.78
CA ALA A 197 -46.07 11.08 -30.24
C ALA A 197 -46.52 12.04 -31.36
N PRO A 198 -47.83 12.26 -31.57
CA PRO A 198 -48.32 13.05 -32.69
C PRO A 198 -48.02 14.54 -32.52
N ARG A 199 -47.45 15.15 -33.56
CA ARG A 199 -47.37 16.61 -33.73
C ARG A 199 -48.77 17.15 -33.99
N GLY A 200 -49.32 17.87 -33.02
CA GLY A 200 -50.56 18.61 -33.20
C GLY A 200 -50.81 19.60 -32.07
N ALA A 201 -50.89 20.87 -32.46
CA ALA A 201 -51.65 21.96 -31.84
C ALA A 201 -50.90 23.04 -31.01
N LEU A 202 -51.00 24.27 -31.55
CA LEU A 202 -51.06 25.61 -30.93
C LEU A 202 -49.75 26.20 -30.36
N ALA A 203 -49.08 27.20 -30.94
CA ALA A 203 -49.44 28.53 -31.51
C ALA A 203 -49.71 29.66 -30.49
N ARG A 204 -48.94 30.76 -30.68
CA ARG A 204 -49.03 32.14 -30.10
C ARG A 204 -48.71 32.28 -28.60
N ALA A 205 -47.92 33.26 -28.15
CA ALA A 205 -48.04 34.69 -28.44
C ALA A 205 -46.70 35.45 -28.50
N LYS A 206 -46.67 36.46 -29.38
CA LYS A 206 -45.67 37.53 -29.49
C LYS A 206 -45.99 38.67 -28.50
N GLY A 207 -44.96 39.25 -27.90
CA GLY A 207 -44.68 40.68 -28.05
C GLY A 207 -44.84 41.64 -26.86
N ARG A 208 -43.93 42.63 -26.86
CA ARG A 208 -43.89 43.93 -26.13
C ARG A 208 -43.46 43.86 -24.65
N SER A 209 -42.75 44.82 -24.04
CA SER A 209 -42.12 46.10 -24.39
C SER A 209 -41.63 46.73 -23.07
N GLY A 210 -40.58 47.57 -23.08
CA GLY A 210 -40.23 48.55 -22.01
C GLY A 210 -39.02 48.13 -21.15
N ARG A 211 -37.89 48.88 -21.12
CA ARG A 211 -37.62 50.12 -20.34
C ARG A 211 -38.06 49.95 -18.88
N LEU A 212 -37.21 50.03 -17.86
CA LEU A 212 -36.03 50.86 -17.55
C LEU A 212 -34.97 50.04 -16.81
#